data_AF-A0AAN5BWV5-F1
#
_entry.id   AF-A0AAN5BWV5-F1
#
_cell.length_a   1.000
_cell.length_b   1.000
_cell.length_c   1.000
_cell.angle_alpha   90.00
_cell.angle_beta   90.00
_cell.angle_gamma   90.00
#
_symmetry.space_group_name_H-M   'P 1'
#
loop_
_entity.id
_entity.type
_entity.pdbx_description
1 polymer ?
#
loop_
_entity_poly.entity_id
_entity_poly.type
_entity_poly.pdbx_seq_one_letter_code
_entity_poly.pdbx_strand_id
1 'polypeptide(L)'
;MLQSTIHFCQETALDIINIGFVNGFPDQSPANWPGSNFGNQCDGLTYDVGGVKTDLLSGCHQIMEDIPICQAAGKKVLLSIGGSTPDNQELLSTESAIGFAEFLWASFGPVDDTWVAWGGPRPFGNVSVDGFDFDIEHNGGFGMF
;
A
#
# COMPACT_ATOMS: atom_id res chain seq x y z
N MET A 1 15.73 7.17 14.44
CA MET A 1 15.87 7.94 13.18
C MET A 1 15.39 7.01 12.09
N LEU A 2 14.20 7.26 11.53
CA LEU A 2 13.72 6.50 10.38
C LEU A 2 14.46 7.04 9.15
N GLN A 3 15.23 6.18 8.48
CA GLN A 3 15.96 6.52 7.26
C GLN A 3 14.99 6.42 6.07
N SER A 4 15.18 7.25 5.04
CA SER A 4 14.35 7.17 3.82
C SER A 4 14.62 5.88 3.06
N THR A 5 13.64 5.44 2.28
CA THR A 5 13.71 4.20 1.48
C THR A 5 14.96 4.15 0.59
N ILE A 6 15.42 5.29 0.05
CA ILE A 6 16.66 5.36 -0.75
C ILE A 6 17.91 4.86 -0.03
N HIS A 7 17.99 5.04 1.29
CA HIS A 7 19.14 4.58 2.09
C HIS A 7 19.25 3.06 2.01
N PHE A 8 18.12 2.37 2.14
CA PHE A 8 18.05 0.90 2.04
C PHE A 8 18.21 0.42 0.59
N CYS A 9 17.83 1.23 -0.41
CA CYS A 9 18.12 0.92 -1.82
C CYS A 9 19.63 0.83 -2.13
N GLN A 10 20.48 1.51 -1.35
CA GLN A 10 21.93 1.53 -1.57
C GLN A 10 22.68 0.48 -0.73
N GLU A 11 22.02 -0.11 0.27
CA GLU A 11 22.55 -1.19 1.10
C GLU A 11 22.68 -2.47 0.25
N THR A 12 23.90 -2.87 -0.08
CA THR A 12 24.15 -4.01 -0.97
C THR A 12 23.78 -5.37 -0.36
N ALA A 13 23.61 -5.43 0.96
CA ALA A 13 23.20 -6.64 1.67
C ALA A 13 21.70 -6.95 1.56
N LEU A 14 20.88 -6.02 1.06
CA LEU A 14 19.42 -6.20 0.96
C LEU A 14 19.01 -6.62 -0.45
N ASP A 15 18.24 -7.70 -0.56
CA ASP A 15 17.68 -8.17 -1.84
C ASP A 15 16.18 -7.84 -1.99
N ILE A 16 15.45 -7.80 -0.88
CA ILE A 16 14.01 -7.56 -0.81
C ILE A 16 13.74 -6.50 0.26
N ILE A 17 12.85 -5.55 -0.05
CA ILE A 17 12.40 -4.49 0.86
C ILE A 17 10.88 -4.54 0.91
N ASN A 18 10.32 -4.77 2.10
CA ASN A 18 8.88 -4.70 2.34
C ASN A 18 8.54 -3.29 2.86
N ILE A 19 7.73 -2.54 2.11
CA ILE A 19 7.23 -1.23 2.50
C ILE A 19 5.94 -1.44 3.30
N GLY A 20 6.03 -1.18 4.60
CA GLY A 20 4.89 -1.24 5.50
C GLY A 20 4.25 0.14 5.73
N PHE A 21 2.92 0.29 5.71
CA PHE A 21 1.90 -0.73 5.47
C PHE A 21 0.63 -0.14 4.81
N VAL A 22 -0.11 -1.01 4.11
CA VAL A 22 -1.56 -0.88 3.97
C VAL A 22 -2.19 -1.51 5.21
N ASN A 23 -2.55 -0.69 6.19
CA ASN A 23 -2.98 -1.12 7.51
C ASN A 23 -4.44 -0.78 7.84
N GLY A 24 -5.21 -0.25 6.89
CA GLY A 24 -6.66 -0.13 6.99
C GLY A 24 -7.34 -1.03 5.95
N PHE A 25 -8.29 -1.87 6.37
CA PHE A 25 -8.99 -2.80 5.49
C PHE A 25 -10.36 -2.23 5.10
N PRO A 26 -10.84 -2.49 3.87
CA PRO A 26 -12.02 -1.82 3.34
C PRO A 26 -13.29 -2.02 4.18
N ASP A 27 -13.44 -3.14 4.88
CA ASP A 27 -14.65 -3.41 5.67
C ASP A 27 -14.76 -2.57 6.96
N GLN A 28 -13.65 -1.99 7.44
CA GLN A 28 -13.61 -1.15 8.65
C GLN A 28 -13.15 0.29 8.37
N SER A 29 -12.78 0.61 7.12
CA SER A 29 -12.23 1.92 6.75
C SER A 29 -13.27 2.83 6.05
N PRO A 30 -13.11 4.17 6.13
CA PRO A 30 -14.01 5.12 5.50
C PRO A 30 -14.12 4.90 3.97
N ALA A 31 -15.33 5.13 3.45
CA ALA A 31 -15.67 4.94 2.04
C ALA A 31 -15.42 3.51 1.49
N ASN A 32 -15.24 2.53 2.37
CA ASN A 32 -14.83 1.16 2.04
C ASN A 32 -13.51 1.11 1.24
N TRP A 33 -12.60 2.04 1.49
CA TRP A 33 -11.28 2.07 0.86
C TRP A 33 -10.21 1.63 1.85
N PRO A 34 -9.16 0.92 1.40
CA PRO A 34 -8.03 0.61 2.24
C PRO A 34 -7.34 1.88 2.77
N GLY A 35 -6.77 1.80 3.96
CA GLY A 35 -5.95 2.85 4.56
C GLY A 35 -4.46 2.52 4.48
N SER A 36 -3.60 3.53 4.50
CA SER A 36 -2.16 3.34 4.53
C SER A 36 -1.44 4.19 5.56
N ASN A 37 -0.34 3.66 6.08
CA ASN A 37 0.55 4.37 6.98
C ASN A 37 1.99 3.98 6.69
N PHE A 38 2.78 4.95 6.24
CA PHE A 38 4.20 4.76 5.93
C PHE A 38 5.10 5.58 6.87
N GLY A 39 4.67 5.74 8.12
CA GLY A 39 5.36 6.55 9.12
C GLY A 39 5.47 8.01 8.69
N ASN A 40 6.70 8.52 8.62
CA ASN A 40 7.00 9.92 8.34
C ASN A 40 7.28 10.23 6.84
N GLN A 41 6.97 9.31 5.93
CA GLN A 41 7.39 9.39 4.52
C GLN A 41 6.40 10.14 3.60
N CYS A 42 5.16 10.35 4.05
CA CYS A 42 4.13 11.04 3.26
C CYS A 42 3.73 12.36 3.93
N ASP A 43 3.12 13.25 3.17
CA ASP A 43 2.72 14.59 3.64
C ASP A 43 1.45 14.63 4.54
N GLY A 44 0.81 13.47 4.73
CA GLY A 44 -0.39 13.31 5.55
C GLY A 44 -1.71 13.62 4.81
N LEU A 45 -1.66 13.97 3.52
CA LEU A 45 -2.87 14.11 2.71
C LEU A 45 -3.45 12.74 2.38
N THR A 46 -4.78 12.67 2.29
CA THR A 46 -5.51 11.45 1.92
C THR A 46 -6.45 11.67 0.73
N TYR A 47 -6.86 10.58 0.09
CA TYR A 47 -7.87 10.62 -0.97
C TYR A 47 -9.25 10.99 -0.42
N ASP A 48 -10.07 11.59 -1.28
CA ASP A 48 -11.45 11.97 -1.02
C ASP A 48 -12.38 11.29 -2.04
N VAL A 49 -13.39 10.60 -1.55
CA VAL A 49 -14.37 9.89 -2.38
C VAL A 49 -15.75 10.42 -2.05
N GLY A 50 -16.31 11.23 -2.94
CA GLY A 50 -17.66 11.77 -2.77
C GLY A 50 -17.84 12.62 -1.51
N GLY A 51 -16.80 13.31 -1.04
CA GLY A 51 -16.80 14.11 0.19
C GLY A 51 -16.45 13.33 1.45
N VAL A 52 -16.14 12.03 1.33
CA VAL A 52 -15.64 11.21 2.45
C VAL A 52 -14.12 11.15 2.35
N LYS A 53 -13.44 11.65 3.38
CA LYS A 53 -11.99 11.47 3.54
C LYS A 53 -11.70 10.00 3.83
N THR A 54 -10.85 9.41 3.02
CA THR A 54 -10.31 8.06 3.23
C THR A 54 -9.09 8.11 4.16
N ASP A 55 -8.64 6.93 4.58
CA ASP A 55 -7.37 6.76 5.30
C ASP A 55 -6.20 6.42 4.35
N LEU A 56 -6.41 6.44 3.03
CA LEU A 56 -5.38 6.17 2.04
C LEU A 56 -4.55 7.42 1.77
N LEU A 57 -3.25 7.37 2.09
CA LEU A 57 -2.34 8.49 1.85
C LEU A 57 -2.17 8.76 0.34
N SER A 58 -2.21 10.04 -0.05
CA SER A 58 -2.13 10.48 -1.45
C SER A 58 -0.84 11.21 -1.81
N GLY A 59 -0.09 11.72 -0.82
CA GLY A 59 1.14 12.51 -1.02
C GLY A 59 2.42 11.79 -0.60
N CYS A 60 2.61 10.55 -1.04
CA CYS A 60 3.80 9.73 -0.73
C CYS A 60 4.92 9.90 -1.77
N HIS A 61 5.31 11.15 -2.05
CA HIS A 61 6.22 11.49 -3.14
C HIS A 61 7.62 10.86 -3.01
N GLN A 62 8.18 10.78 -1.81
CA GLN A 62 9.49 10.19 -1.58
C GLN A 62 9.50 8.68 -1.88
N ILE A 63 8.48 7.97 -1.42
CA ILE A 63 8.34 6.52 -1.70
C ILE A 63 8.19 6.29 -3.21
N MET A 64 7.38 7.12 -3.88
CA MET A 64 7.23 7.08 -5.34
C MET A 64 8.58 7.27 -6.07
N GLU A 65 9.43 8.19 -5.61
CA GLU A 65 10.74 8.43 -6.23
C GLU A 65 11.76 7.31 -5.92
N ASP A 66 11.68 6.72 -4.73
CA ASP A 66 12.68 5.76 -4.23
C ASP A 66 12.49 4.34 -4.77
N ILE A 67 11.25 3.88 -4.99
CA ILE A 67 10.97 2.51 -5.45
C ILE A 67 11.71 2.18 -6.77
N PRO A 68 11.68 3.02 -7.83
CA PRO A 68 12.42 2.74 -9.06
C PRO A 68 13.93 2.67 -8.87
N ILE A 69 14.48 3.42 -7.91
CA ILE A 69 15.91 3.39 -7.58
C ILE A 69 16.28 2.03 -6.97
N CYS A 70 15.47 1.54 -6.03
CA CYS A 70 15.61 0.19 -5.46
C CYS A 70 15.53 -0.90 -6.54
N GLN A 71 14.53 -0.81 -7.43
CA GLN A 71 14.34 -1.76 -8.53
C GLN A 71 15.51 -1.75 -9.52
N ALA A 72 16.01 -0.56 -9.88
CA ALA A 72 17.19 -0.41 -10.74
C ALA A 72 18.47 -0.96 -10.09
N ALA A 73 18.54 -0.96 -8.76
CA ALA A 73 19.60 -1.61 -7.99
C ALA A 73 19.43 -3.15 -7.88
N GLY A 74 18.43 -3.72 -8.56
CA GLY A 74 18.19 -5.17 -8.60
C GLY A 74 17.37 -5.71 -7.43
N LYS A 75 16.82 -4.83 -6.58
CA LYS A 75 16.04 -5.23 -5.41
C LYS A 75 14.58 -5.46 -5.76
N LYS A 76 13.91 -6.31 -4.99
CA LYS A 76 12.45 -6.46 -5.03
C LYS A 76 11.81 -5.57 -3.98
N VAL A 77 10.79 -4.81 -4.37
CA VAL A 77 10.05 -3.95 -3.45
C VAL A 77 8.61 -4.45 -3.34
N LEU A 78 8.24 -4.96 -2.17
CA LEU A 78 6.90 -5.47 -1.89
C LEU A 78 6.12 -4.46 -1.05
N LEU A 79 4.82 -4.33 -1.30
CA LEU A 79 3.92 -3.58 -0.41
C LEU A 79 3.34 -4.53 0.63
N SER A 80 3.56 -4.23 1.91
CA SER A 80 3.09 -5.07 3.01
C SER A 80 1.70 -4.66 3.48
N ILE A 81 0.85 -5.65 3.71
CA ILE A 81 -0.56 -5.52 4.11
C ILE A 81 -0.71 -6.03 5.54
N GLY A 82 -1.34 -5.24 6.41
CA GLY A 82 -1.54 -5.56 7.82
C GLY A 82 -0.61 -4.77 8.75
N GLY A 83 0.26 -5.48 9.46
CA GLY A 83 1.09 -4.99 10.55
C GLY A 83 0.38 -4.98 11.91
N SER A 84 1.12 -4.65 12.96
CA SER A 84 0.66 -4.76 14.37
C SER A 84 -0.39 -3.75 14.82
N THR A 85 -0.70 -2.73 14.02
CA THR A 85 -1.63 -1.67 14.41
C THR A 85 -2.33 -1.06 13.20
N PRO A 86 -3.67 -0.86 13.26
CA PRO A 86 -4.57 -1.20 14.37
C PRO A 86 -4.90 -2.71 14.41
N ASP A 87 -5.23 -3.22 15.60
CA ASP A 87 -5.43 -4.65 15.88
C ASP A 87 -6.86 -5.16 15.57
N ASN A 88 -7.69 -4.32 14.94
CA ASN A 88 -9.11 -4.57 14.70
C ASN A 88 -9.49 -4.68 13.21
N GLN A 89 -8.51 -4.79 12.32
CA GLN A 89 -8.74 -4.94 10.89
C GLN A 89 -8.98 -6.41 10.55
N GLU A 90 -9.94 -6.67 9.66
CA GLU A 90 -10.26 -8.02 9.16
C GLU A 90 -11.06 -7.92 7.85
N LEU A 91 -11.05 -8.96 7.02
CA LEU A 91 -11.97 -9.06 5.88
C LEU A 91 -13.16 -9.91 6.30
N LEU A 92 -14.36 -9.36 6.15
CA LEU A 92 -15.61 -9.95 6.62
C LEU A 92 -16.24 -10.92 5.61
N SER A 93 -15.75 -10.94 4.37
CA SER A 93 -16.28 -11.81 3.32
C SER A 93 -15.25 -12.13 2.25
N THR A 94 -15.49 -13.19 1.48
CA THR A 94 -14.70 -13.48 0.26
C THR A 94 -14.85 -12.39 -0.80
N GLU A 95 -16.03 -11.76 -0.88
CA GLU A 95 -16.28 -10.68 -1.84
C GLU A 95 -15.45 -9.43 -1.52
N SER A 96 -15.41 -9.01 -0.26
CA SER A 96 -14.55 -7.90 0.18
C SER A 96 -13.08 -8.22 0.03
N ALA A 97 -12.67 -9.48 0.23
CA ALA A 97 -11.30 -9.92 -0.03
C ALA A 97 -10.89 -9.81 -1.51
N ILE A 98 -11.77 -10.23 -2.44
CA ILE A 98 -11.53 -10.09 -3.88
C ILE A 98 -11.47 -8.61 -4.27
N GLY A 99 -12.44 -7.80 -3.82
CA GLY A 99 -12.45 -6.37 -4.10
C GLY A 99 -11.22 -5.64 -3.54
N PHE A 100 -10.72 -6.06 -2.36
CA PHE A 100 -9.49 -5.51 -1.81
C PHE A 100 -8.27 -5.85 -2.66
N ALA A 101 -8.15 -7.10 -3.13
CA ALA A 101 -7.06 -7.50 -4.01
C ALA A 101 -7.09 -6.76 -5.35
N GLU A 102 -8.28 -6.60 -5.95
CA GLU A 102 -8.47 -5.83 -7.19
C GLU A 102 -8.07 -4.36 -7.01
N PHE A 103 -8.47 -3.75 -5.89
CA PHE A 103 -8.08 -2.39 -5.56
C PHE A 103 -6.57 -2.24 -5.42
N LEU A 104 -5.93 -3.11 -4.64
CA LEU A 104 -4.47 -3.09 -4.44
C LEU A 104 -3.72 -3.25 -5.77
N TRP A 105 -4.16 -4.18 -6.61
CA TRP A 105 -3.58 -4.41 -7.92
C TRP A 105 -3.68 -3.19 -8.82
N ALA A 106 -4.87 -2.58 -8.93
CA ALA A 106 -5.08 -1.40 -9.75
C ALA A 106 -4.32 -0.16 -9.23
N SER A 107 -4.21 -0.01 -7.91
CA SER A 107 -3.59 1.15 -7.26
C SER A 107 -2.07 1.09 -7.17
N PHE A 108 -1.48 -0.09 -7.02
CA PHE A 108 -0.04 -0.26 -6.76
C PHE A 108 0.67 -1.20 -7.75
N GLY A 109 -0.08 -1.96 -8.55
CA GLY A 109 0.46 -2.79 -9.63
C GLY A 109 0.69 -2.01 -10.93
N PRO A 110 0.77 -2.70 -12.08
CA PRO A 110 0.88 -2.08 -13.39
C PRO A 110 -0.17 -1.00 -13.63
N VAL A 111 0.21 0.06 -14.34
CA VAL A 111 -0.72 1.14 -14.68
C VAL A 111 -1.85 0.60 -15.57
N ASP A 112 -3.09 0.81 -15.13
CA ASP A 112 -4.30 0.57 -15.89
C ASP A 112 -4.92 1.92 -16.25
N ASP A 113 -4.88 2.27 -17.54
CA ASP A 113 -5.43 3.53 -18.04
C ASP A 113 -6.93 3.66 -17.80
N THR A 114 -7.67 2.54 -17.71
CA THR A 114 -9.10 2.56 -17.40
C THR A 114 -9.31 2.95 -15.95
N TRP A 115 -8.54 2.38 -15.02
CA TRP A 115 -8.58 2.75 -13.60
C TRP A 115 -8.27 4.24 -13.40
N VAL A 116 -7.21 4.75 -14.05
CA VAL A 116 -6.82 6.16 -13.97
C VAL A 116 -7.89 7.07 -14.57
N ALA A 117 -8.47 6.71 -15.73
CA ALA A 117 -9.53 7.50 -16.36
C ALA A 117 -10.81 7.58 -15.53
N TRP A 118 -11.09 6.56 -14.71
CA TRP A 118 -12.18 6.55 -13.74
C TRP A 118 -11.87 7.34 -12.46
N GLY A 119 -10.68 7.92 -12.35
CA GLY A 119 -10.24 8.65 -11.15
C GLY A 119 -9.78 7.74 -10.02
N GLY A 120 -9.44 6.49 -10.33
CA GLY A 120 -8.88 5.53 -9.38
C GLY A 120 -7.54 5.99 -8.79
N PRO A 121 -7.26 5.73 -7.51
CA PRO A 121 -6.06 6.20 -6.84
C PRO A 121 -4.82 5.48 -7.34
N ARG A 122 -3.73 6.24 -7.42
CA ARG A 122 -2.36 5.80 -7.69
C ARG A 122 -1.43 6.45 -6.66
N PRO A 123 -1.34 5.92 -5.42
CA PRO A 123 -0.62 6.57 -4.33
C PRO A 123 0.88 6.76 -4.59
N PHE A 124 1.47 5.89 -5.43
CA PHE A 124 2.85 6.00 -5.90
C PHE A 124 2.91 6.38 -7.40
N GLY A 125 1.90 7.07 -7.92
CA GLY A 125 1.85 7.48 -9.32
C GLY A 125 1.97 6.29 -10.28
N ASN A 126 2.83 6.41 -11.29
CA ASN A 126 3.02 5.37 -12.32
C ASN A 126 3.96 4.23 -11.89
N VAL A 127 4.43 4.23 -10.64
CA VAL A 127 5.32 3.19 -10.13
C VAL A 127 4.52 1.94 -9.77
N SER A 128 5.06 0.78 -10.13
CA SER A 128 4.51 -0.53 -9.77
C SER A 128 5.42 -1.21 -8.75
N VAL A 129 4.84 -1.75 -7.68
CA VAL A 129 5.58 -2.63 -6.75
C VAL A 129 5.83 -4.00 -7.39
N ASP A 130 6.83 -4.73 -6.91
CA ASP A 130 7.16 -6.08 -7.41
C ASP A 130 6.19 -7.16 -6.90
N GLY A 131 5.40 -6.85 -5.88
CA GLY A 131 4.40 -7.75 -5.31
C GLY A 131 3.84 -7.26 -3.99
N PHE A 132 3.12 -8.15 -3.31
CA PHE A 132 2.46 -7.88 -2.04
C PHE A 132 2.93 -8.88 -0.98
N ASP A 133 3.16 -8.36 0.21
CA ASP A 133 3.55 -9.10 1.41
C ASP A 133 2.36 -9.13 2.38
N PHE A 134 2.13 -10.26 3.04
CA PHE A 134 0.98 -10.47 3.93
C PHE A 134 1.47 -10.62 5.37
N ASP A 135 1.51 -9.50 6.08
CA ASP A 135 1.89 -9.43 7.49
C ASP A 135 0.63 -9.32 8.37
N ILE A 136 -0.19 -10.38 8.34
CA ILE A 136 -1.47 -10.43 9.03
C ILE A 136 -1.27 -10.95 10.45
N GLU A 137 -1.23 -10.04 11.42
CA GLU A 137 -0.92 -10.37 12.82
C GLU A 137 -2.15 -10.53 13.73
N HIS A 138 -3.35 -10.19 13.23
CA HIS A 138 -4.60 -10.16 14.00
C HIS A 138 -5.81 -10.74 13.25
N ASN A 139 -6.86 -11.09 14.01
CA ASN A 139 -8.22 -11.40 13.55
C ASN A 139 -8.35 -12.41 12.38
N GLY A 140 -7.85 -13.64 12.59
CA GLY A 140 -7.71 -14.67 11.55
C GLY A 140 -8.96 -15.21 10.84
N GLY A 141 -9.60 -14.36 10.04
CA GLY A 141 -10.72 -14.63 9.14
C GLY A 141 -10.29 -14.83 7.68
N PHE A 142 -11.07 -14.29 6.74
CA PHE A 142 -10.79 -14.40 5.31
C PHE A 142 -9.46 -13.70 4.97
N GLY A 143 -8.51 -14.43 4.36
CA GLY A 143 -7.20 -13.88 3.98
C GLY A 143 -6.00 -14.39 4.79
N MET A 144 -6.20 -15.25 5.78
CA MET A 144 -5.12 -16.09 6.31
C MET A 144 -5.01 -17.38 5.47
N PHE A 145 -3.88 -17.58 4.79
CA PHE A 145 -3.52 -18.86 4.16
C PHE A 145 -2.69 -19.71 5.12
#